data_AF-A0AAN0X6F4-F1
#
_entry.id   AF-A0AAN0X6F4-F1
#
_cell.length_a   1.000
_cell.length_b   1.000
_cell.length_c   1.000
_cell.angle_alpha   90.00
_cell.angle_beta   90.00
_cell.angle_gamma   90.00
#
_symmetry.space_group_name_H-M   'P 1'
#
loop_
_entity.id
_entity.type
_entity.pdbx_description
1 polymer ?
#
loop_
_entity_poly.entity_id
_entity_poly.type
_entity_poly.pdbx_seq_one_letter_code
_entity_poly.pdbx_strand_id
1 'polypeptide(L)'
;MALRAMSKNGNFANGNDAASADVTAAVKGTAISVVTKALDTLNIAIRKTIDSGLKTVKETMEINLHDIPISPEQNTLKLLLITS
;
A
#
# COMPACT_ATOMS: atom_id res chain seq x y z
N MET A 1 0.70 -7.64 20.10
CA MET A 1 -0.66 -7.06 20.26
C MET A 1 -1.44 -7.12 18.96
N ALA A 2 -1.02 -6.42 17.89
CA ALA A 2 -1.74 -6.37 16.60
C ALA A 2 -2.14 -7.76 16.07
N LEU A 3 -1.17 -8.66 15.90
CA LEU A 3 -1.41 -10.02 15.40
C LEU A 3 -2.38 -10.82 16.28
N ARG A 4 -2.29 -10.65 17.60
CA ARG A 4 -3.22 -11.28 18.54
C ARG A 4 -4.62 -10.72 18.35
N ALA A 5 -4.79 -9.40 18.35
CA ALA A 5 -6.09 -8.74 18.17
C ALA A 5 -6.75 -9.06 16.82
N MET A 6 -5.98 -9.25 15.76
CA MET A 6 -6.49 -9.56 14.41
C MET A 6 -6.75 -11.06 14.17
N SER A 7 -6.25 -11.93 15.05
CA SER A 7 -6.43 -13.37 14.89
C SER A 7 -7.86 -13.79 15.25
N LYS A 8 -8.41 -14.76 14.51
CA LYS A 8 -9.80 -15.26 14.70
C LYS A 8 -10.13 -15.67 16.14
N ASN A 9 -9.16 -16.23 16.86
CA ASN A 9 -9.30 -16.68 18.24
C ASN A 9 -8.40 -15.87 19.20
N GLY A 10 -8.15 -14.62 18.84
CA GLY A 10 -7.28 -13.71 19.57
C GLY A 10 -7.91 -13.12 20.82
N ASN A 11 -7.65 -13.73 21.98
CA ASN A 11 -8.06 -13.16 23.27
C ASN A 11 -6.88 -12.59 24.05
N PHE A 12 -7.18 -11.60 24.89
CA PHE A 12 -6.29 -11.05 25.90
C PHE A 12 -6.71 -11.58 27.28
N ALA A 13 -5.75 -12.00 28.09
CA ALA A 13 -6.03 -12.47 29.45
C ALA A 13 -6.61 -11.32 30.29
N ASN A 14 -7.65 -11.61 31.07
CA ASN A 14 -8.29 -10.68 31.99
C ASN A 14 -8.67 -11.42 33.29
N GLY A 15 -8.60 -10.74 34.44
CA GLY A 15 -8.99 -11.30 35.75
C GLY A 15 -10.49 -11.53 35.89
N ASN A 16 -10.90 -12.30 36.91
CA ASN A 16 -12.30 -12.74 37.10
C ASN A 16 -13.19 -11.74 37.86
N ASP A 17 -12.64 -10.64 38.38
CA ASP A 17 -13.34 -9.74 39.30
C ASP A 17 -13.87 -8.45 38.63
N ALA A 18 -14.81 -7.75 39.27
CA ALA A 18 -15.34 -6.47 38.81
C ALA A 18 -14.26 -5.37 38.63
N ALA A 19 -13.11 -5.49 39.31
CA ALA A 19 -11.92 -4.66 39.10
C ALA A 19 -11.26 -4.85 37.71
N SER A 20 -11.69 -5.84 36.94
CA SER A 20 -11.19 -6.16 35.60
C SER A 20 -11.85 -5.35 34.47
N ALA A 21 -12.87 -4.53 34.80
CA ALA A 21 -13.54 -3.67 33.83
C ALA A 21 -12.60 -2.59 33.26
N ASP A 22 -11.76 -1.99 34.11
CA ASP A 22 -10.78 -0.98 33.70
C ASP A 22 -9.67 -1.58 32.83
N VAL A 23 -9.15 -2.74 33.25
CA VAL A 23 -8.18 -3.52 32.47
C VAL A 23 -8.75 -3.90 31.10
N THR A 24 -10.01 -4.33 31.05
CA THR A 24 -10.69 -4.66 29.79
C THR A 24 -10.81 -3.43 28.88
N ALA A 25 -11.18 -2.27 29.41
CA ALA A 25 -11.28 -1.03 28.64
C ALA A 25 -9.91 -0.60 28.09
N ALA A 26 -8.88 -0.62 28.93
CA ALA A 26 -7.51 -0.28 28.54
C ALA A 26 -6.95 -1.21 27.45
N VAL A 27 -7.17 -2.53 27.60
CA VAL A 27 -6.74 -3.53 26.62
C VAL A 27 -7.47 -3.36 25.31
N LYS A 28 -8.79 -3.12 25.32
CA LYS A 28 -9.57 -2.85 24.10
C LYS A 28 -9.08 -1.60 23.38
N GLY A 29 -8.90 -0.49 24.10
CA GLY A 29 -8.41 0.76 23.51
C GLY A 29 -7.02 0.59 22.88
N THR A 30 -6.12 -0.08 23.59
CA THR A 30 -4.76 -0.38 23.10
C THR A 30 -4.79 -1.31 21.89
N ALA A 31 -5.60 -2.36 21.92
CA ALA A 31 -5.73 -3.30 20.81
C ALA A 31 -6.22 -2.60 19.54
N ILE A 32 -7.27 -1.78 19.65
CA ILE A 32 -7.78 -0.97 18.53
C ILE A 32 -6.69 -0.07 17.99
N SER A 33 -6.03 0.73 18.85
CA SER A 33 -4.99 1.67 18.42
C SER A 33 -3.84 0.98 17.68
N VAL A 34 -3.37 -0.17 18.19
CA VAL A 34 -2.27 -0.92 17.58
C VAL A 34 -2.69 -1.54 16.24
N VAL A 35 -3.92 -2.04 16.12
CA VAL A 35 -4.44 -2.55 14.83
C VAL A 35 -4.55 -1.43 13.80
N THR A 36 -5.11 -0.28 14.19
CA THR A 36 -5.20 0.90 13.31
C THR A 36 -3.81 1.32 12.82
N LYS A 37 -2.83 1.46 13.72
CA LYS A 37 -1.45 1.83 13.34
C LYS A 37 -0.79 0.81 12.40
N ALA A 38 -1.04 -0.48 12.62
CA ALA A 38 -0.51 -1.53 11.76
C ALA A 38 -1.10 -1.45 10.35
N LEU A 39 -2.42 -1.23 10.23
CA LEU A 39 -3.10 -1.04 8.95
C LEU A 39 -2.66 0.23 8.23
N ASP A 40 -2.49 1.34 8.96
CA ASP A 40 -1.99 2.60 8.39
C ASP A 40 -0.58 2.43 7.81
N THR A 41 0.30 1.76 8.55
CA THR A 41 1.67 1.44 8.10
C THR A 41 1.63 0.58 6.83
N LEU A 42 0.80 -0.47 6.82
CA LEU A 42 0.65 -1.35 5.65
C LEU A 42 0.16 -0.58 4.43
N ASN A 43 -0.84 0.29 4.61
CA ASN A 43 -1.39 1.12 3.54
C ASN A 43 -0.34 2.10 2.96
N ILE A 44 0.49 2.71 3.81
CA ILE A 44 1.60 3.55 3.36
C ILE A 44 2.64 2.73 2.59
N ALA A 45 2.98 1.53 3.07
CA ALA A 45 3.93 0.65 2.40
C ALA A 45 3.44 0.24 1.00
N ILE A 46 2.17 -0.14 0.87
CA ILE A 46 1.55 -0.48 -0.42
C ILE A 46 1.62 0.70 -1.39
N ARG A 47 1.28 1.92 -0.93
CA ARG A 47 1.36 3.13 -1.76
C ARG A 47 2.79 3.39 -2.25
N LYS A 48 3.78 3.33 -1.35
CA LYS A 48 5.20 3.48 -1.73
C LYS A 48 5.66 2.45 -2.75
N THR A 49 5.21 1.19 -2.62
CA THR A 49 5.52 0.14 -3.59
C THR A 49 4.90 0.43 -4.95
N ILE A 50 3.64 0.87 -4.98
CA ILE A 50 2.96 1.26 -6.24
C ILE A 50 3.67 2.45 -6.88
N ASP A 51 3.98 3.50 -6.12
CA ASP A 51 4.67 4.70 -6.62
C ASP A 51 6.04 4.35 -7.21
N SER A 52 6.81 3.48 -6.54
CA SER A 52 8.09 2.99 -7.03
C SER A 52 7.96 2.15 -8.30
N GLY A 53 6.96 1.27 -8.36
CA GLY A 53 6.69 0.45 -9.55
C GLY A 53 6.29 1.31 -10.74
N LEU A 54 5.38 2.28 -10.53
CA LEU A 54 4.93 3.19 -11.58
C LEU A 54 6.06 4.11 -12.08
N LYS A 55 6.93 4.57 -11.18
CA LYS A 55 8.13 5.32 -11.56
C LYS A 55 9.03 4.51 -12.50
N THR A 56 9.25 3.24 -12.20
CA THR A 56 10.06 2.33 -13.02
C THR A 56 9.46 2.15 -14.42
N VAL A 57 8.13 1.99 -14.51
CA VAL A 57 7.42 1.91 -15.80
C VAL A 57 7.57 3.20 -16.60
N LYS A 58 7.42 4.36 -15.96
CA LYS A 58 7.60 5.66 -16.60
C LYS A 58 9.00 5.82 -17.22
N GLU A 59 10.03 5.44 -16.47
CA GLU A 59 11.43 5.51 -16.91
C GLU A 59 11.70 4.53 -18.07
N THR A 60 11.19 3.30 -17.98
CA THR A 60 11.41 2.26 -18.99
C THR A 60 10.73 2.56 -20.32
N MET A 61 9.56 3.20 -20.28
CA MET A 61 8.82 3.57 -21.48
C MET A 61 9.29 4.89 -22.11
N GLU A 62 10.37 5.50 -21.58
CA GLU A 62 10.87 6.83 -21.98
C GLU A 62 9.73 7.87 -22.09
N ILE A 63 8.76 7.82 -21.17
CA ILE A 63 7.63 8.76 -21.17
C ILE A 63 8.16 10.09 -20.63
N ASN A 64 8.89 10.80 -21.47
CA ASN A 64 9.33 12.15 -21.25
C ASN A 64 8.19 13.09 -21.67
N LEU A 65 7.90 14.11 -20.84
CA LEU A 65 6.88 15.13 -21.13
C LEU A 65 7.13 15.91 -22.44
N HIS A 66 8.32 15.76 -23.02
CA HIS A 66 8.78 16.44 -24.23
C HIS A 66 9.07 15.48 -25.39
N ASP A 67 8.93 14.16 -25.20
CA ASP A 67 9.08 13.21 -26.29
C ASP A 67 7.76 13.00 -27.03
N ILE A 68 7.90 12.80 -28.34
CA ILE A 68 6.78 12.69 -29.25
C ILE A 68 5.96 11.46 -28.83
N PRO A 69 4.62 11.58 -28.70
CA PRO A 69 3.77 10.44 -28.37
C PRO A 69 4.12 9.30 -29.31
N ILE A 70 4.39 8.10 -28.77
CA ILE A 70 4.51 6.88 -29.57
C ILE A 70 3.10 6.48 -30.03
N SER A 71 2.48 7.37 -30.80
CA SER A 71 1.25 7.13 -31.54
C SER A 71 1.61 6.23 -32.73
N PRO A 72 0.74 5.28 -33.12
CA PRO A 72 0.97 4.39 -34.26
C PRO A 72 1.41 5.12 -35.55
N GLU A 73 1.00 6.37 -35.72
CA GLU A 73 1.37 7.22 -36.88
C GLU A 73 2.86 7.60 -36.94
N GLN A 74 3.60 7.59 -35.84
CA GLN A 74 5.02 7.96 -35.84
C GLN A 74 5.90 6.85 -36.43
N ASN A 75 5.51 5.59 -36.22
CA ASN A 75 6.21 4.45 -36.81
C ASN A 75 5.97 4.33 -38.32
N THR A 76 4.82 4.77 -38.83
CA THR A 76 4.52 4.71 -40.27
C THR A 76 5.35 5.74 -41.05
N LEU A 77 5.57 6.94 -40.50
CA LEU A 77 6.41 7.97 -41.12
C LEU A 77 7.91 7.58 -41.16
N LYS A 78 8.42 6.95 -40.09
CA LYS A 78 9.80 6.44 -40.09
C LYS A 78 10.00 5.36 -41.15
N LEU A 79 9.05 4.46 -41.35
CA LEU A 79 9.14 3.39 -42.34
C LEU A 79 9.16 3.93 -43.78
N LEU A 80 8.39 4.99 -44.06
CA LEU A 80 8.26 5.56 -45.40
C LEU A 80 9.54 6.27 -45.86
N LEU A 81 10.32 6.84 -44.93
CA LEU A 81 11.55 7.58 -45.21
C LEU A 81 12.77 6.68 -45.51
N ILE A 82 12.73 5.41 -45.08
CA ILE A 82 13.83 4.44 -45.30
C ILE A 82 13.66 3.66 -46.61
N THR A 83 12.49 3.78 -47.25
CA THR A 83 12.13 3.08 -48.49
C THR A 83 12.15 3.98 -49.74
N SER A 84 12.51 5.26 -49.59
CA SER A 84 12.64 6.26 -50.66
C SER A 84 14.10 6.65 -50.88
#